data_AF-A0A7R9LYS6-F1
#
_entry.id   AF-A0A7R9LYS6-F1
#
_cell.length_a   1.000
_cell.length_b   1.000
_cell.length_c   1.000
_cell.angle_alpha   90.00
_cell.angle_beta   90.00
_cell.angle_gamma   90.00
#
_symmetry.space_group_name_H-M   'P 1'
#
loop_
_entity.id
_entity.type
_entity.pdbx_description
1 polymer ?
#
loop_
_entity_poly.entity_id
_entity_poly.type
_entity_poly.pdbx_seq_one_letter_code
_entity_poly.pdbx_strand_id
1 'polypeptide(L)'
;MSPNETLFLESTNKIVKDDISNSSFVSFTIWDFPGQIDFFDSTFDSENIFGGCGALVFVIDAQDDYMEALSKLHHTVKKAHQVNADIKFEVFIHKVDGLSDDHKIETQRDIHQRANE
;
A
#
# COMPACT_ATOMS: atom_id res chain seq x y z
N MET A 1 -1.44 -11.79 15.66
CA MET A 1 -1.74 -10.61 16.48
C MET A 1 -3.25 -10.39 16.44
N SER A 2 -3.90 -10.08 17.56
CA SER A 2 -5.34 -9.79 17.59
C SER A 2 -5.63 -8.33 17.24
N PRO A 3 -6.82 -7.97 16.72
CA PRO A 3 -7.14 -6.59 16.35
C PRO A 3 -7.04 -5.57 17.50
N ASN A 4 -7.24 -5.99 18.75
CA ASN A 4 -7.11 -5.08 19.90
C ASN A 4 -5.65 -4.80 20.26
N GLU A 5 -4.73 -5.72 19.92
CA GLU A 5 -3.30 -5.55 20.16
C GLU A 5 -2.65 -4.59 19.15
N THR A 6 -3.24 -4.43 17.95
CA THR A 6 -2.68 -3.53 16.93
C THR A 6 -2.77 -2.05 17.31
N LEU A 7 -3.65 -1.68 18.24
CA LEU A 7 -3.73 -0.32 18.79
C LEU A 7 -2.43 0.11 19.50
N PHE A 8 -1.64 -0.86 19.97
CA PHE A 8 -0.39 -0.63 20.69
C PHE A 8 0.84 -0.76 19.80
N LEU A 9 0.65 -0.87 18.48
CA LEU A 9 1.78 -0.88 17.55
C LEU A 9 2.40 0.51 17.48
N GLU A 10 3.73 0.54 17.62
CA GLU A 10 4.51 1.74 17.34
C GLU A 10 4.52 2.01 15.83
N SER A 11 4.61 3.29 15.44
CA SER A 11 4.71 3.65 14.03
C SER A 11 5.97 3.07 13.38
N THR A 12 5.81 2.45 12.22
CA THR A 12 6.92 1.93 11.42
C THR A 12 7.82 3.08 10.97
N ASN A 13 9.02 3.20 11.57
CA ASN A 13 9.97 4.27 11.29
C ASN A 13 11.04 3.88 10.25
N LYS A 14 11.11 2.60 9.88
CA LYS A 14 12.07 2.04 8.92
C LYS A 14 11.39 0.96 8.10
N ILE A 15 11.91 0.71 6.91
CA ILE A 15 11.44 -0.39 6.07
C ILE A 15 11.68 -1.71 6.81
N VAL A 16 10.60 -2.47 7.04
CA VAL A 16 10.67 -3.78 7.68
C VAL A 16 10.53 -4.85 6.60
N LYS A 17 11.42 -5.84 6.63
CA LYS A 17 11.43 -6.94 5.66
C LYS A 17 11.09 -8.24 6.39
N ASP A 18 9.92 -8.79 6.10
CA ASP A 18 9.46 -10.06 6.65
C ASP A 18 9.56 -11.16 5.59
N ASP A 19 10.39 -12.17 5.85
CA ASP A 19 10.53 -13.32 4.96
C ASP A 19 9.56 -14.43 5.35
N ILE A 20 8.59 -14.69 4.47
CA ILE A 20 7.59 -15.75 4.64
C ILE A 20 8.02 -16.92 3.75
N SER A 21 8.99 -17.70 4.24
CA SER A 21 9.56 -18.88 3.56
C SER A 21 9.27 -20.19 4.31
N ASN A 22 8.49 -20.15 5.39
CA ASN A 22 8.17 -21.31 6.23
C ASN A 22 7.16 -22.32 5.62
N SER A 23 6.74 -22.11 4.37
CA SER A 23 5.84 -23.01 3.64
C SER A 23 6.46 -23.43 2.32
N SER A 24 6.42 -24.73 2.02
CA SER A 24 6.92 -25.28 0.74
C SER A 24 6.08 -24.86 -0.48
N PHE A 25 4.90 -24.28 -0.26
CA PHE A 25 3.96 -23.90 -1.32
C PHE A 25 3.99 -22.41 -1.66
N VAL A 26 4.44 -21.57 -0.73
CA VAL A 26 4.35 -20.12 -0.85
C VAL A 26 5.60 -19.52 -0.19
N SER A 27 6.43 -18.86 -0.99
CA SER A 27 7.63 -18.16 -0.57
C SER A 27 7.57 -16.73 -1.10
N PHE A 28 7.37 -15.76 -0.21
CA PHE A 28 7.39 -14.34 -0.56
C PHE A 28 7.97 -13.53 0.59
N THR A 29 8.50 -12.36 0.24
CA THR A 29 8.99 -11.40 1.22
C THR A 29 8.07 -10.20 1.22
N ILE A 30 7.59 -9.82 2.40
CA ILE A 30 6.81 -8.60 2.61
C ILE A 30 7.77 -7.47 2.94
N TRP A 31 7.58 -6.33 2.27
CA TRP A 31 8.28 -5.09 2.55
C TRP A 31 7.25 -4.10 3.09
N ASP A 32 7.35 -3.78 4.37
CA ASP A 32 6.49 -2.77 5.02
C ASP A 32 7.20 -1.41 4.98
N PHE A 33 6.49 -0.39 4.50
CA PHE A 33 7.00 0.95 4.30
C PHE A 33 6.39 1.91 5.31
N PRO A 34 7.19 2.77 5.98
CA PRO A 34 6.68 3.90 6.76
C PRO A 34 5.69 4.75 5.97
N GLY A 35 4.58 5.15 6.60
CA GLY A 35 3.58 6.04 5.97
C GLY A 35 4.11 7.44 5.63
N GLN A 36 5.25 7.83 6.22
CA GLN A 36 5.95 9.09 5.95
C GLN A 36 7.09 8.92 4.93
N ILE A 37 7.32 7.73 4.38
CA ILE A 37 8.38 7.56 3.38
C ILE A 37 8.07 8.43 2.17
N ASP A 38 9.08 9.23 1.83
CA ASP A 38 9.11 9.92 0.57
C ASP A 38 9.76 8.99 -0.48
N PHE A 39 8.95 8.39 -1.36
CA PHE A 39 9.44 7.59 -2.48
C PHE A 39 10.25 8.43 -3.50
N PHE A 40 10.32 9.76 -3.33
CA PHE A 40 11.17 10.67 -4.10
C PHE A 40 12.58 10.82 -3.52
N ASP A 41 12.86 10.31 -2.31
CA ASP A 41 14.21 10.42 -1.78
C ASP A 41 15.18 9.55 -2.60
N SER A 42 16.26 10.16 -3.06
CA SER A 42 17.38 9.51 -3.76
C SER A 42 18.06 8.40 -2.95
N THR A 43 17.81 8.36 -1.64
CA THR A 43 18.26 7.27 -0.76
C THR A 43 17.41 6.01 -0.90
N PHE A 44 16.21 6.11 -1.49
CA PHE A 44 15.32 4.99 -1.71
C PHE A 44 15.65 4.28 -3.02
N ASP A 45 16.16 3.06 -2.91
CA ASP A 45 16.55 2.23 -4.04
C ASP A 45 15.32 1.58 -4.70
N SER A 46 14.52 2.41 -5.37
CA SER A 46 13.31 2.00 -6.06
C SER A 46 13.57 0.98 -7.16
N GLU A 47 14.75 1.02 -7.79
CA GLU A 47 15.10 0.09 -8.87
C GLU A 47 15.27 -1.34 -8.33
N ASN A 48 16.02 -1.51 -7.24
CA ASN A 48 16.19 -2.83 -6.63
C ASN A 48 14.90 -3.33 -5.94
N ILE A 49 14.14 -2.43 -5.32
CA ILE A 49 12.89 -2.80 -4.62
C ILE A 49 11.80 -3.20 -5.62
N PHE A 50 11.52 -2.36 -6.63
CA PHE A 50 10.45 -2.63 -7.59
C PHE A 50 10.86 -3.65 -8.66
N GLY A 51 12.15 -3.75 -8.99
CA GLY A 51 12.65 -4.74 -9.96
C GLY A 51 12.38 -6.19 -9.54
N GLY A 52 12.41 -6.49 -8.24
CA GLY A 52 12.07 -7.81 -7.69
C GLY A 52 10.63 -7.93 -7.18
N CYS A 53 9.81 -6.88 -7.33
CA CYS A 53 8.45 -6.85 -6.80
C CYS A 53 7.49 -7.60 -7.72
N GLY A 54 6.69 -8.52 -7.17
CA GLY A 54 5.63 -9.20 -7.91
C GLY A 54 4.26 -8.50 -7.78
N ALA A 55 4.01 -7.88 -6.64
CA ALA A 55 2.76 -7.16 -6.37
C ALA A 55 3.00 -6.02 -5.39
N LEU A 56 2.39 -4.87 -5.67
CA LEU A 56 2.36 -3.70 -4.82
C LEU A 56 0.95 -3.51 -4.28
N VAL A 57 0.81 -3.57 -2.95
CA VAL A 57 -0.45 -3.32 -2.25
C VAL A 57 -0.41 -1.93 -1.64
N PHE A 58 -1.32 -1.06 -2.06
CA PHE A 58 -1.46 0.29 -1.52
C PHE A 58 -2.69 0.37 -0.63
N VAL A 59 -2.54 0.92 0.58
CA VAL A 59 -3.62 1.00 1.56
C VAL A 59 -4.09 2.45 1.69
N ILE A 60 -5.37 2.68 1.41
CA ILE A 60 -6.03 3.99 1.54
C ILE A 60 -6.96 3.93 2.75
N ASP A 61 -6.79 4.87 3.67
CA ASP A 61 -7.72 5.03 4.79
C ASP A 61 -9.02 5.70 4.29
N ALA A 62 -10.16 5.03 4.45
CA ALA A 62 -11.46 5.52 3.99
C ALA A 62 -12.08 6.56 4.92
N GLN A 63 -11.57 6.71 6.15
CA GLN A 63 -12.11 7.65 7.15
C GLN A 63 -11.37 9.00 7.16
N ASP A 64 -10.21 9.10 6.49
CA ASP A 64 -9.40 10.31 6.40
C ASP A 64 -9.44 10.90 4.98
N ASP A 65 -8.82 12.06 4.78
CA ASP A 65 -8.71 12.68 3.45
C ASP A 65 -7.80 11.85 2.52
N TYR A 66 -8.44 11.07 1.65
CA TYR A 66 -7.78 10.19 0.70
C TYR A 66 -7.27 10.91 -0.57
N MET A 67 -7.47 12.23 -0.72
CA MET A 67 -7.00 12.95 -1.92
C MET A 67 -5.48 12.97 -2.02
N GLU A 68 -4.78 13.17 -0.90
CA GLU A 68 -3.32 13.09 -0.85
C GLU A 68 -2.84 11.64 -1.11
N ALA A 69 -3.57 10.66 -0.55
CA ALA A 69 -3.26 9.24 -0.75
C ALA A 69 -3.40 8.83 -2.24
N LEU A 70 -4.42 9.32 -2.94
CA LEU A 70 -4.61 9.10 -4.38
C LEU A 70 -3.48 9.71 -5.21
N SER A 71 -3.05 10.93 -4.87
CA SER A 71 -1.88 11.54 -5.52
C SER A 71 -0.63 10.67 -5.32
N LYS A 72 -0.36 10.24 -4.08
CA LYS A 72 0.77 9.34 -3.77
C LYS A 72 0.67 7.99 -4.49
N LEU A 73 -0.53 7.41 -4.60
CA LEU A 73 -0.78 6.19 -5.35
C LEU A 73 -0.36 6.36 -6.81
N HIS A 74 -0.85 7.38 -7.50
CA HIS A 74 -0.54 7.65 -8.92
C HIS A 74 0.97 7.75 -9.17
N HIS A 75 1.68 8.49 -8.31
CA HIS A 75 3.14 8.62 -8.43
C HIS A 75 3.86 7.30 -8.18
N THR A 76 3.44 6.55 -7.16
CA THR A 76 4.04 5.25 -6.79
C THR A 76 3.85 4.23 -7.90
N VAL A 77 2.64 4.11 -8.43
CA VAL A 77 2.29 3.20 -9.54
C VAL A 77 3.10 3.54 -10.77
N LYS A 78 3.18 4.82 -11.15
CA LYS A 78 3.96 5.28 -12.31
C LYS A 78 5.44 4.92 -12.19
N LYS A 79 6.05 5.16 -11.02
CA LYS A 79 7.46 4.86 -10.77
C LYS A 79 7.72 3.35 -10.77
N ALA A 80 6.89 2.58 -10.08
CA ALA A 80 7.00 1.13 -10.02
C ALA A 80 6.83 0.49 -11.41
N HIS A 81 5.83 0.92 -12.19
CA HIS A 81 5.58 0.40 -13.53
C HIS A 81 6.69 0.75 -14.53
N GLN A 82 7.36 1.89 -14.37
CA GLN A 82 8.55 2.25 -15.15
C GLN A 82 9.74 1.32 -14.91
N VAL A 83 9.91 0.84 -13.67
CA VAL A 83 10.98 -0.09 -13.30
C VAL A 83 10.62 -1.53 -13.71
N ASN A 84 9.39 -1.96 -13.43
CA ASN A 84 8.91 -3.29 -13.72
C ASN A 84 7.43 -3.26 -14.12
N ALA A 85 7.17 -3.53 -15.40
CA ALA A 85 5.82 -3.50 -15.96
C ALA A 85 4.96 -4.69 -15.53
N ASP A 86 5.56 -5.78 -15.02
CA ASP A 86 4.86 -7.00 -14.62
C ASP A 86 4.33 -6.95 -13.17
N ILE A 87 4.56 -5.84 -12.44
CA ILE A 87 4.03 -5.65 -11.09
C ILE A 87 2.49 -5.63 -11.13
N LYS A 88 1.87 -6.43 -10.25
CA LYS A 88 0.43 -6.32 -9.98
C LYS A 88 0.16 -5.21 -8.99
N PHE A 89 -0.77 -4.32 -9.31
CA PHE A 89 -1.17 -3.24 -8.42
C PHE A 89 -2.51 -3.56 -7.78
N GLU A 90 -2.54 -3.56 -6.45
CA GLU A 90 -3.74 -3.81 -5.65
C GLU A 90 -3.96 -2.63 -4.70
N VAL A 91 -5.20 -2.16 -4.59
CA VAL A 91 -5.56 -1.04 -3.71
C VAL A 91 -6.57 -1.50 -2.67
N PHE A 92 -6.21 -1.37 -1.39
CA PHE A 92 -7.09 -1.67 -0.28
C PHE A 92 -7.70 -0.39 0.28
N ILE A 93 -9.02 -0.33 0.26
CA ILE A 93 -9.79 0.69 0.97
C ILE A 93 -10.00 0.17 2.39
N HIS A 94 -9.26 0.75 3.34
CA HIS A 94 -9.15 0.29 4.72
C HIS A 94 -9.94 1.17 5.69
N LYS A 95 -10.11 0.68 6.93
CA LYS A 95 -10.94 1.29 7.99
C LYS A 95 -12.39 1.59 7.56
N VAL A 96 -12.98 0.71 6.76
CA VAL A 96 -14.40 0.85 6.34
C VAL A 96 -15.39 0.48 7.44
N ASP A 97 -14.92 -0.03 8.58
CA ASP A 97 -15.71 -0.50 9.72
C ASP A 97 -16.55 0.60 10.38
N GLY A 98 -16.08 1.86 10.35
CA GLY A 98 -16.81 3.03 10.85
C GLY A 98 -17.79 3.66 9.86
N LEU A 99 -17.82 3.19 8.61
CA LEU A 99 -18.68 3.73 7.55
C LEU A 99 -19.99 2.95 7.43
N SER A 100 -21.08 3.65 7.13
CA SER A 100 -22.34 3.00 6.72
C SER A 100 -22.18 2.36 5.33
N ASP A 101 -23.06 1.41 5.00
CA ASP A 101 -22.95 0.69 3.72
C ASP A 101 -23.12 1.58 2.50
N ASP A 102 -23.99 2.59 2.55
CA ASP A 102 -24.14 3.58 1.47
C ASP A 102 -22.84 4.38 1.25
N HIS A 103 -22.23 4.84 2.35
CA HIS A 103 -20.97 5.55 2.31
C HIS A 103 -19.82 4.67 1.79
N LYS A 104 -19.76 3.37 2.15
CA LYS A 104 -18.74 2.45 1.61
C LYS A 104 -18.80 2.34 0.09
N ILE A 105 -20.01 2.20 -0.46
CA ILE A 105 -20.22 2.09 -1.91
C ILE A 105 -19.81 3.39 -2.60
N GLU A 106 -20.17 4.54 -2.04
CA GLU A 106 -19.80 5.84 -2.58
C GLU A 106 -18.28 6.07 -2.55
N THR A 107 -17.63 5.85 -1.41
CA THR A 107 -16.17 5.99 -1.27
C THR A 107 -15.43 5.04 -2.20
N GLN A 108 -15.88 3.79 -2.32
CA GLN A 108 -15.29 2.83 -3.26
C GLN A 108 -15.42 3.32 -4.71
N ARG A 109 -16.60 3.82 -5.09
CA ARG A 109 -16.82 4.33 -6.44
C ARG A 109 -15.96 5.55 -6.73
N ASP A 110 -15.87 6.50 -5.80
CA ASP A 110 -15.10 7.73 -5.95
C ASP A 110 -13.59 7.43 -6.05
N ILE A 111 -13.04 6.62 -5.15
CA ILE A 111 -11.63 6.19 -5.19
C ILE A 111 -11.33 5.46 -6.50
N HIS A 112 -12.20 4.53 -6.92
CA HIS A 112 -11.99 3.79 -8.17
C HIS A 112 -12.03 4.71 -9.39
N GLN A 113 -12.94 5.69 -9.42
CA GLN A 113 -13.00 6.66 -10.51
C GLN A 113 -11.71 7.49 -10.57
N ARG A 114 -11.32 8.11 -9.44
CA ARG A 114 -10.14 8.99 -9.37
C ARG A 114 -8.82 8.27 -9.58
N ALA A 115 -8.74 6.99 -9.23
CA ALA A 115 -7.54 6.18 -9.47
C ALA A 115 -7.36 5.81 -10.95
N ASN A 116 -8.43 5.83 -11.75
CA ASN A 116 -8.40 5.55 -13.18
C ASN A 116 -8.35 6.81 -14.06
N GLU A 117 -8.59 7.99 -13.49
CA GLU A 117 -8.36 9.29 -14.11
C GLU A 117 -6.87 9.66 -14.13
#